data_AF-A0A495RHH4-F1
#
_entry.id   AF-A0A495RHH4-F1
#
_cell.length_a   1.000
_cell.length_b   1.000
_cell.length_c   1.000
_cell.angle_alpha   90.00
_cell.angle_beta   90.00
_cell.angle_gamma   90.00
#
_symmetry.space_group_name_H-M   'P 1'
#
loop_
_entity.id
_entity.type
_entity.pdbx_description
1 polymer ?
#
loop_
_entity_poly.entity_id
_entity_poly.type
_entity_poly.pdbx_seq_one_letter_code
_entity_poly.pdbx_strand_id
1 'polypeptide(L)'
;MKKYLVIKNKKLLPSLSVLMAFMLLGSNYSYAAVSCDTNTCTNDDVLPSTGAGTSSATWVFNNNYNGMAVTNTSTGAITSESTGILVGGNNVVSITNNGAITTTQSETGSWNDSGIRTEGTITELINSATIKSWKFGVFVNSGLVKDFTNTSTGVISSTSSAAIEDTGTIETLTNDGTISGYNTGVILEGNGSITNLVNNGVITASNATTQWFGSSIFLNSASAKIGTITNNNLITTDKYGILNYGTIGTINNYGTIETASTGILSYGNIAEINNYGSITTTTLSNGQGIFLGNTNTVSSNTINNYGAILAKKSSGIDVNNNTLIINNQGTVTAAKQGIYVENAASGALINNSGTITGDTGSINIKSANASVYNSGSLIGDVSLGASSSLYLLGSQATVDGDVSGGDTSLLSIGTSDAASSFDAKTTENVTVNKITVAEGSSLNLYDTNAWTASSTDADAFLNKGLVTLYGDTTLTSNVTNNGTILLNGNTNGRYNTLTVSGDYVGNEGYLVLNAALAGDTSTTDKLLITGDASGTTHVTVNNLGGGL
;
A
#
# COMPACT_ATOMS: atom_id res chain seq x y z
N MET A 1 -44.33 -36.59 61.28
CA MET A 1 -43.52 -35.59 62.00
C MET A 1 -42.56 -34.92 61.03
N LYS A 2 -42.90 -33.74 60.51
CA LYS A 2 -41.96 -32.81 59.86
C LYS A 2 -42.30 -31.42 60.38
N LYS A 3 -41.31 -30.76 60.99
CA LYS A 3 -41.43 -29.49 61.71
C LYS A 3 -41.68 -28.34 60.73
N TYR A 4 -42.64 -27.49 61.03
CA TYR A 4 -42.77 -26.15 60.45
C TYR A 4 -41.75 -25.23 61.10
N LEU A 5 -40.98 -24.49 60.30
CA LEU A 5 -40.31 -23.26 60.73
C LEU A 5 -41.09 -22.08 60.13
N VAL A 6 -41.77 -21.35 61.01
CA VAL A 6 -42.48 -20.10 60.71
C VAL A 6 -41.45 -18.96 60.78
N ILE A 7 -41.26 -18.22 59.69
CA ILE A 7 -40.63 -16.90 59.71
C ILE A 7 -41.71 -15.86 59.42
N LYS A 8 -42.01 -15.02 60.42
CA LYS A 8 -42.94 -13.89 60.34
C LYS A 8 -42.23 -12.64 59.78
N ASN A 9 -42.76 -12.11 58.67
CA ASN A 9 -42.79 -10.73 58.19
C ASN A 9 -41.63 -9.75 58.49
N LYS A 10 -41.04 -9.20 57.42
CA LYS A 10 -41.10 -7.74 57.11
C LYS A 10 -40.65 -7.41 55.67
N LYS A 11 -41.52 -6.63 54.99
CA LYS A 11 -41.40 -5.95 53.68
C LYS A 11 -41.39 -6.80 52.40
N LEU A 12 -42.57 -6.86 51.77
CA LEU A 12 -42.77 -7.14 50.35
C LEU A 12 -42.22 -6.00 49.48
N LEU A 13 -41.43 -6.35 48.45
CA LEU A 13 -41.21 -5.62 47.20
C LEU A 13 -41.38 -6.64 46.04
N PRO A 14 -41.77 -6.23 44.82
CA PRO A 14 -42.42 -7.10 43.86
C PRO A 14 -41.40 -7.92 43.06
N SER A 15 -41.22 -9.19 43.40
CA SER A 15 -40.32 -10.07 42.63
C SER A 15 -40.81 -11.51 42.54
N LEU A 16 -42.13 -11.71 42.36
CA LEU A 16 -42.68 -13.04 42.08
C LEU A 16 -43.07 -13.24 40.60
N SER A 17 -43.02 -12.20 39.76
CA SER A 17 -43.29 -12.29 38.32
C SER A 17 -42.06 -12.59 37.45
N VAL A 18 -40.84 -12.46 37.98
CA VAL A 18 -39.59 -12.69 37.22
C VAL A 18 -39.16 -14.16 37.26
N LEU A 19 -39.42 -14.86 38.37
CA LEU A 19 -39.02 -16.27 38.50
C LEU A 19 -39.85 -17.22 37.61
N MET A 20 -41.05 -16.81 37.20
CA MET A 20 -41.95 -17.64 36.40
C MET A 20 -41.77 -17.48 34.89
N ALA A 21 -41.08 -16.42 34.43
CA ALA A 21 -40.75 -16.23 33.01
C ALA A 21 -39.58 -17.12 32.54
N PHE A 22 -38.77 -17.67 33.47
CA PHE A 22 -37.63 -18.52 33.16
C PHE A 22 -37.96 -20.00 32.91
N MET A 23 -39.20 -20.46 33.16
CA MET A 23 -39.56 -21.89 33.05
C MET A 23 -40.30 -22.30 31.77
N LEU A 24 -40.55 -21.40 30.81
CA LEU A 24 -41.39 -21.70 29.63
C LEU A 24 -40.69 -21.69 28.27
N LEU A 25 -39.35 -21.63 28.23
CA LEU A 25 -38.57 -21.95 27.04
C LEU A 25 -37.83 -23.26 27.28
N GLY A 26 -38.32 -24.33 26.67
CA GLY A 26 -37.77 -25.68 26.79
C GLY A 26 -36.35 -25.77 26.24
N SER A 27 -35.36 -25.69 27.14
CA SER A 27 -34.07 -26.37 27.07
C SER A 27 -33.41 -26.29 28.45
N ASN A 28 -32.96 -27.44 28.96
CA ASN A 28 -32.35 -27.56 30.28
C ASN A 28 -30.96 -26.90 30.30
N TYR A 29 -30.88 -25.61 30.58
CA TYR A 29 -29.64 -24.93 30.94
C TYR A 29 -29.88 -24.12 32.23
N SER A 30 -29.12 -24.43 33.27
CA SER A 30 -29.13 -23.65 34.52
C SER A 30 -28.09 -22.54 34.39
N TYR A 31 -28.55 -21.29 34.29
CA TYR A 31 -27.73 -20.11 34.02
C TYR A 31 -27.14 -19.54 35.32
N ALA A 32 -25.82 -19.35 35.39
CA ALA A 32 -25.16 -18.52 36.40
C ALA A 32 -24.72 -17.20 35.76
N ALA A 33 -25.70 -16.41 35.30
CA ALA A 33 -25.46 -15.06 34.81
C ALA A 33 -25.49 -14.08 35.99
N VAL A 34 -24.49 -13.19 36.10
CA VAL A 34 -24.59 -12.03 36.99
C VAL A 34 -25.53 -11.04 36.32
N SER A 35 -26.79 -10.99 36.77
CA SER A 35 -27.73 -9.92 36.43
C SER A 35 -27.44 -8.75 37.36
N CYS A 36 -26.97 -7.62 36.81
CA CYS A 36 -26.82 -6.40 37.59
C CYS A 36 -28.13 -5.62 37.57
N ASP A 37 -28.67 -5.30 38.74
CA ASP A 37 -29.92 -4.54 38.87
C ASP A 37 -29.68 -3.01 39.01
N THR A 38 -28.47 -2.52 38.71
CA THR A 38 -28.09 -1.09 38.82
C THR A 38 -27.34 -0.58 37.58
N ASN A 39 -27.24 0.75 37.43
CA ASN A 39 -26.58 1.42 36.30
C ASN A 39 -25.06 1.12 36.19
N THR A 40 -24.46 0.40 37.15
CA THR A 40 -23.03 0.04 37.17
C THR A 40 -22.82 -1.41 37.61
N CYS A 41 -22.05 -2.20 36.84
CA CYS A 41 -21.54 -3.51 37.24
C CYS A 41 -20.04 -3.42 37.51
N THR A 42 -19.59 -3.78 38.71
CA THR A 42 -18.16 -3.96 39.03
C THR A 42 -17.88 -5.38 39.49
N ASN A 43 -16.82 -6.01 38.99
CA ASN A 43 -16.47 -7.41 39.32
C ASN A 43 -15.67 -7.57 40.64
N ASP A 44 -15.72 -6.60 41.57
CA ASP A 44 -14.98 -6.71 42.83
C ASP A 44 -15.52 -7.81 43.78
N ASP A 45 -16.67 -8.45 43.46
CA ASP A 45 -17.35 -9.41 44.34
C ASP A 45 -18.01 -10.66 43.67
N VAL A 46 -17.67 -11.05 42.42
CA VAL A 46 -18.25 -12.27 41.81
C VAL A 46 -17.26 -13.44 41.80
N LEU A 47 -17.67 -14.49 42.52
CA LEU A 47 -17.00 -15.77 42.73
C LEU A 47 -16.50 -16.43 41.42
N PRO A 48 -15.32 -17.07 41.43
CA PRO A 48 -14.93 -17.95 40.35
C PRO A 48 -15.98 -19.06 40.23
N SER A 49 -16.42 -19.39 39.02
CA SER A 49 -17.18 -20.61 38.77
C SER A 49 -16.25 -21.83 38.90
N THR A 50 -15.67 -22.08 40.08
CA THR A 50 -14.88 -23.28 40.40
C THR A 50 -15.76 -24.46 40.78
N GLY A 51 -16.95 -24.57 40.18
CA GLY A 51 -17.75 -25.79 40.25
C GLY A 51 -17.27 -26.75 39.18
N ALA A 52 -16.60 -27.84 39.58
CA ALA A 52 -16.33 -29.00 38.74
C ALA A 52 -17.63 -29.77 38.39
N GLY A 53 -18.59 -29.07 37.79
CA GLY A 53 -19.85 -29.59 37.28
C GLY A 53 -20.03 -29.07 35.87
N THR A 54 -20.41 -29.97 34.96
CA THR A 54 -20.56 -29.82 33.50
C THR A 54 -21.68 -28.86 33.07
N SER A 55 -21.84 -27.71 33.73
CA SER A 55 -22.83 -26.69 33.41
C SER A 55 -22.13 -25.43 32.89
N SER A 56 -22.09 -25.33 31.57
CA SER A 56 -21.46 -24.30 30.77
C SER A 56 -22.12 -22.93 30.97
N ALA A 57 -21.46 -22.06 31.73
CA ALA A 57 -21.82 -20.64 31.76
C ALA A 57 -21.44 -20.03 30.39
N THR A 58 -22.44 -19.91 29.51
CA THR A 58 -22.28 -19.39 28.14
C THR A 58 -21.81 -17.93 28.12
N TRP A 59 -22.10 -17.16 29.18
CA TRP A 59 -21.59 -15.81 29.38
C TRP A 59 -21.65 -15.33 30.84
N VAL A 60 -20.74 -14.44 31.27
CA VAL A 60 -20.65 -13.97 32.68
C VAL A 60 -21.56 -12.78 32.96
N PHE A 61 -21.66 -11.83 32.02
CA PHE A 61 -22.53 -10.65 32.13
C PHE A 61 -23.48 -10.55 30.94
N ASN A 62 -24.80 -10.44 31.18
CA ASN A 62 -25.77 -9.96 30.19
C ASN A 62 -26.05 -8.53 30.51
N ASN A 63 -26.00 -7.67 29.51
CA ASN A 63 -26.57 -6.35 29.66
C ASN A 63 -27.87 -6.22 28.87
N ASN A 64 -29.00 -6.34 29.58
CA ASN A 64 -30.33 -6.10 29.04
C ASN A 64 -30.87 -4.68 29.34
N TYR A 65 -30.10 -3.81 29.99
CA TYR A 65 -30.57 -2.48 30.39
C TYR A 65 -29.82 -1.37 29.67
N ASN A 66 -30.57 -0.42 29.12
CA ASN A 66 -30.00 0.78 28.53
C ASN A 66 -29.32 1.65 29.60
N GLY A 67 -28.13 2.17 29.28
CA GLY A 67 -27.45 3.16 30.11
C GLY A 67 -26.46 2.60 31.13
N MET A 68 -26.16 1.30 31.09
CA MET A 68 -25.26 0.67 32.06
C MET A 68 -23.77 0.85 31.73
N ALA A 69 -22.92 0.87 32.77
CA ALA A 69 -21.46 0.77 32.67
C ALA A 69 -20.95 -0.54 33.29
N VAL A 70 -20.00 -1.21 32.64
CA VAL A 70 -19.38 -2.47 33.09
C VAL A 70 -17.90 -2.23 33.34
N THR A 71 -17.39 -2.56 34.53
CA THR A 71 -15.97 -2.40 34.87
C THR A 71 -15.39 -3.70 35.43
N ASN A 72 -14.37 -4.23 34.76
CA ASN A 72 -13.48 -5.26 35.31
C ASN A 72 -12.27 -4.56 35.94
N THR A 73 -12.12 -4.65 37.25
CA THR A 73 -11.06 -3.95 37.99
C THR A 73 -9.70 -4.60 37.77
N SER A 74 -8.61 -3.95 38.21
CA SER A 74 -7.24 -4.45 37.99
C SER A 74 -6.93 -5.80 38.62
N THR A 75 -7.69 -6.17 39.66
CA THR A 75 -7.64 -7.49 40.32
C THR A 75 -8.71 -8.44 39.80
N GLY A 76 -9.65 -7.95 39.00
CA GLY A 76 -10.77 -8.72 38.49
C GLY A 76 -10.34 -9.74 37.43
N ALA A 77 -10.93 -10.93 37.51
CA ALA A 77 -10.78 -11.99 36.52
C ALA A 77 -12.17 -12.44 36.07
N ILE A 78 -12.46 -12.30 34.77
CA ILE A 78 -13.67 -12.81 34.13
C ILE A 78 -13.27 -14.05 33.33
N THR A 79 -13.68 -15.22 33.79
CA THR A 79 -13.44 -16.51 33.13
C THR A 79 -14.75 -17.13 32.67
N SER A 80 -14.88 -17.50 31.40
CA SER A 80 -16.06 -18.23 30.86
C SER A 80 -15.65 -19.33 29.90
N GLU A 81 -16.51 -20.32 29.70
CA GLU A 81 -16.32 -21.35 28.69
C GLU A 81 -16.61 -20.86 27.26
N SER A 82 -17.38 -19.79 27.07
CA SER A 82 -17.69 -19.27 25.72
C SER A 82 -17.47 -17.77 25.62
N THR A 83 -18.33 -16.97 26.25
CA THR A 83 -18.28 -15.50 26.15
C THR A 83 -17.98 -14.84 27.49
N GLY A 84 -17.01 -13.93 27.59
CA GLY A 84 -16.77 -13.21 28.84
C GLY A 84 -17.91 -12.24 29.16
N ILE A 85 -18.05 -11.20 28.33
CA ILE A 85 -19.09 -10.17 28.45
C ILE A 85 -19.97 -10.19 27.20
N LEU A 86 -21.30 -10.27 27.37
CA LEU A 86 -22.28 -10.19 26.28
C LEU A 86 -23.16 -8.93 26.44
N VAL A 87 -23.18 -8.10 25.39
CA VAL A 87 -24.13 -6.99 25.26
C VAL A 87 -25.21 -7.38 24.24
N GLY A 88 -26.37 -7.83 24.73
CA GLY A 88 -27.49 -8.24 23.87
C GLY A 88 -28.35 -7.05 23.49
N GLY A 89 -28.30 -6.60 22.23
CA GLY A 89 -29.22 -5.63 21.58
C GLY A 89 -29.43 -4.24 22.20
N ASN A 90 -28.93 -3.97 23.41
CA ASN A 90 -29.17 -2.75 24.19
C ASN A 90 -28.02 -1.75 24.09
N ASN A 91 -28.21 -0.54 24.65
CA ASN A 91 -27.19 0.51 24.70
C ASN A 91 -26.43 0.49 26.03
N VAL A 92 -25.16 0.12 25.99
CA VAL A 92 -24.20 0.19 27.11
C VAL A 92 -23.40 1.48 26.97
N VAL A 93 -23.25 2.20 28.09
CA VAL A 93 -22.48 3.45 28.14
C VAL A 93 -21.00 3.13 28.03
N SER A 94 -20.49 2.25 28.88
CA SER A 94 -19.08 1.88 28.81
C SER A 94 -18.79 0.44 29.24
N ILE A 95 -17.74 -0.12 28.65
CA ILE A 95 -17.06 -1.32 29.14
C ILE A 95 -15.61 -0.95 29.38
N THR A 96 -15.14 -1.06 30.63
CA THR A 96 -13.74 -0.80 30.99
C THR A 96 -13.12 -2.08 31.55
N ASN A 97 -12.12 -2.62 30.84
CA ASN A 97 -11.36 -3.77 31.28
C ASN A 97 -9.96 -3.37 31.79
N ASN A 98 -9.76 -3.39 33.11
CA ASN A 98 -8.46 -3.22 33.74
C ASN A 98 -7.87 -4.54 34.25
N GLY A 99 -8.63 -5.64 34.19
CA GLY A 99 -8.24 -6.97 34.67
C GLY A 99 -8.12 -8.01 33.54
N ALA A 100 -8.17 -9.29 33.90
CA ALA A 100 -8.14 -10.36 32.90
C ALA A 100 -9.55 -10.76 32.47
N ILE A 101 -9.81 -10.81 31.16
CA ILE A 101 -10.96 -11.49 30.57
C ILE A 101 -10.41 -12.67 29.76
N THR A 102 -10.73 -13.88 30.19
CA THR A 102 -10.26 -15.10 29.55
C THR A 102 -11.43 -16.03 29.24
N THR A 103 -11.48 -16.57 28.03
CA THR A 103 -12.41 -17.64 27.72
C THR A 103 -11.68 -18.90 27.26
N THR A 104 -12.23 -20.06 27.62
CA THR A 104 -11.78 -21.35 27.11
C THR A 104 -12.61 -21.75 25.89
N GLN A 105 -12.28 -22.88 25.26
CA GLN A 105 -13.11 -23.45 24.20
C GLN A 105 -14.36 -24.06 24.83
N SER A 106 -15.56 -23.66 24.38
CA SER A 106 -16.82 -24.17 24.93
C SER A 106 -17.07 -25.61 24.50
N GLU A 107 -17.02 -25.86 23.19
CA GLU A 107 -17.15 -27.16 22.51
C GLU A 107 -16.48 -27.04 21.13
N THR A 108 -15.98 -28.13 20.55
CA THR A 108 -15.40 -28.13 19.20
C THR A 108 -16.42 -27.63 18.17
N GLY A 109 -16.24 -26.40 17.67
CA GLY A 109 -17.07 -25.83 16.59
C GLY A 109 -18.03 -24.71 17.01
N SER A 110 -17.98 -24.20 18.25
CA SER A 110 -18.79 -23.03 18.63
C SER A 110 -18.31 -21.76 17.92
N TRP A 111 -19.20 -21.08 17.19
CA TRP A 111 -18.81 -19.96 16.32
C TRP A 111 -18.67 -18.60 17.03
N ASN A 112 -19.04 -18.52 18.31
CA ASN A 112 -19.25 -17.27 19.04
C ASN A 112 -18.34 -17.07 20.28
N ASP A 113 -17.38 -17.96 20.54
CA ASP A 113 -16.51 -17.87 21.72
C ASP A 113 -15.67 -16.57 21.70
N SER A 114 -15.99 -15.64 22.61
CA SER A 114 -15.48 -14.27 22.56
C SER A 114 -15.13 -13.72 23.93
N GLY A 115 -14.06 -12.94 24.07
CA GLY A 115 -13.80 -12.24 25.34
C GLY A 115 -14.93 -11.24 25.63
N ILE A 116 -15.21 -10.38 24.65
CA ILE A 116 -16.37 -9.48 24.65
C ILE A 116 -17.15 -9.69 23.36
N ARG A 117 -18.47 -9.82 23.46
CA ARG A 117 -19.38 -9.88 22.31
C ARG A 117 -20.45 -8.81 22.44
N THR A 118 -20.69 -8.05 21.38
CA THR A 118 -21.77 -7.06 21.35
C THR A 118 -22.67 -7.25 20.14
N GLU A 119 -23.98 -7.24 20.39
CA GLU A 119 -25.05 -7.18 19.40
C GLU A 119 -25.82 -5.85 19.51
N GLY A 120 -25.53 -5.05 20.54
CA GLY A 120 -26.10 -3.74 20.80
C GLY A 120 -25.11 -2.61 20.59
N THR A 121 -25.39 -1.44 21.17
CA THR A 121 -24.48 -0.29 21.12
C THR A 121 -23.61 -0.25 22.36
N ILE A 122 -22.30 -0.07 22.19
CA ILE A 122 -21.37 0.33 23.24
C ILE A 122 -20.85 1.72 22.88
N THR A 123 -21.06 2.70 23.76
CA THR A 123 -20.52 4.04 23.52
C THR A 123 -19.00 4.05 23.67
N GLU A 124 -18.48 3.46 24.75
CA GLU A 124 -17.04 3.41 25.00
C GLU A 124 -16.60 2.00 25.43
N LEU A 125 -15.59 1.44 24.76
CA LEU A 125 -14.95 0.19 25.14
C LEU A 125 -13.46 0.43 25.34
N ILE A 126 -12.99 0.32 26.58
CA ILE A 126 -11.58 0.52 26.95
C ILE A 126 -11.00 -0.80 27.45
N ASN A 127 -9.91 -1.23 26.84
CA ASN A 127 -9.08 -2.33 27.32
C ASN A 127 -7.71 -1.82 27.78
N SER A 128 -7.42 -1.99 29.08
CA SER A 128 -6.14 -1.65 29.71
C SER A 128 -5.36 -2.86 30.21
N ALA A 129 -5.89 -4.07 29.99
CA ALA A 129 -5.29 -5.31 30.41
C ALA A 129 -5.54 -6.42 29.37
N THR A 130 -5.74 -7.66 29.80
CA THR A 130 -5.81 -8.80 28.88
C THR A 130 -7.26 -9.13 28.54
N ILE A 131 -7.57 -9.19 27.25
CA ILE A 131 -8.72 -9.90 26.69
C ILE A 131 -8.17 -11.03 25.83
N LYS A 132 -8.38 -12.28 26.25
CA LYS A 132 -7.91 -13.46 25.54
C LYS A 132 -9.04 -14.47 25.41
N SER A 133 -9.29 -14.92 24.19
CA SER A 133 -10.36 -15.89 23.92
C SER A 133 -9.85 -17.04 23.07
N TRP A 134 -10.64 -18.13 23.01
CA TRP A 134 -10.40 -19.17 22.04
C TRP A 134 -10.50 -18.62 20.60
N LYS A 135 -11.64 -18.04 20.21
CA LYS A 135 -11.91 -17.61 18.82
C LYS A 135 -11.71 -16.12 18.58
N PHE A 136 -12.40 -15.26 19.33
CA PHE A 136 -12.34 -13.80 19.17
C PHE A 136 -12.02 -13.08 20.47
N GLY A 137 -11.02 -12.21 20.50
CA GLY A 137 -10.84 -11.33 21.66
C GLY A 137 -12.08 -10.46 21.87
N VAL A 138 -12.45 -9.71 20.82
CA VAL A 138 -13.68 -8.93 20.76
C VAL A 138 -14.46 -9.26 19.47
N PHE A 139 -15.77 -9.45 19.59
CA PHE A 139 -16.67 -9.70 18.47
C PHE A 139 -17.81 -8.66 18.45
N VAL A 140 -17.77 -7.76 17.47
CA VAL A 140 -18.85 -6.80 17.19
C VAL A 140 -19.81 -7.46 16.20
N ASN A 141 -20.84 -8.11 16.74
CA ASN A 141 -21.78 -8.93 15.97
C ASN A 141 -23.02 -8.11 15.58
N SER A 142 -22.97 -7.42 14.44
CA SER A 142 -24.03 -6.49 13.99
C SER A 142 -24.34 -5.31 14.93
N GLY A 143 -23.60 -5.17 16.04
CA GLY A 143 -23.71 -4.07 16.98
C GLY A 143 -22.95 -2.81 16.54
N LEU A 144 -22.96 -1.79 17.39
CA LEU A 144 -22.21 -0.55 17.21
C LEU A 144 -21.24 -0.37 18.38
N VAL A 145 -19.97 -0.12 18.11
CA VAL A 145 -19.03 0.40 19.10
C VAL A 145 -18.55 1.76 18.64
N LYS A 146 -18.82 2.83 19.39
CA LYS A 146 -18.39 4.16 18.94
C LYS A 146 -16.90 4.35 19.15
N ASP A 147 -16.46 4.34 20.41
CA ASP A 147 -15.06 4.50 20.76
C ASP A 147 -14.50 3.21 21.35
N PHE A 148 -13.61 2.55 20.61
CA PHE A 148 -12.92 1.34 21.05
C PHE A 148 -11.43 1.66 21.23
N THR A 149 -10.96 1.70 22.47
CA THR A 149 -9.55 1.93 22.82
C THR A 149 -8.92 0.67 23.43
N ASN A 150 -7.87 0.15 22.78
CA ASN A 150 -6.92 -0.76 23.40
C ASN A 150 -5.68 0.05 23.82
N THR A 151 -5.55 0.36 25.11
CA THR A 151 -4.49 1.23 25.62
C THR A 151 -3.11 0.56 25.52
N SER A 152 -2.04 1.30 25.84
CA SER A 152 -0.66 0.82 25.71
C SER A 152 -0.32 -0.45 26.51
N THR A 153 -1.05 -0.72 27.59
CA THR A 153 -0.92 -1.97 28.38
C THR A 153 -1.93 -3.04 27.97
N GLY A 154 -2.90 -2.68 27.13
CA GLY A 154 -3.95 -3.55 26.66
C GLY A 154 -3.45 -4.60 25.67
N VAL A 155 -3.86 -5.85 25.89
CA VAL A 155 -3.62 -6.98 25.00
C VAL A 155 -4.95 -7.60 24.62
N ILE A 156 -5.26 -7.63 23.33
CA ILE A 156 -6.41 -8.34 22.77
C ILE A 156 -5.87 -9.47 21.91
N SER A 157 -6.25 -10.70 22.24
CA SER A 157 -5.73 -11.88 21.54
C SER A 157 -6.72 -13.02 21.39
N SER A 158 -6.46 -13.86 20.39
CA SER A 158 -7.19 -15.13 20.21
C SER A 158 -6.25 -16.27 19.86
N THR A 159 -6.75 -17.50 20.00
CA THR A 159 -5.95 -18.72 19.78
C THR A 159 -6.34 -19.54 18.56
N SER A 160 -7.46 -19.23 17.89
CA SER A 160 -7.94 -19.98 16.72
C SER A 160 -8.37 -19.13 15.52
N SER A 161 -8.69 -17.85 15.71
CA SER A 161 -9.15 -16.97 14.63
C SER A 161 -8.61 -15.54 14.74
N ALA A 162 -9.46 -14.52 14.87
CA ALA A 162 -9.08 -13.11 14.86
C ALA A 162 -9.04 -12.52 16.27
N ALA A 163 -8.21 -11.50 16.53
CA ALA A 163 -8.28 -10.82 17.83
C ALA A 163 -9.53 -9.92 17.91
N ILE A 164 -9.88 -9.26 16.81
CA ILE A 164 -11.13 -8.51 16.67
C ILE A 164 -11.84 -8.98 15.40
N GLU A 165 -13.11 -9.38 15.52
CA GLU A 165 -14.02 -9.58 14.40
C GLU A 165 -15.15 -8.56 14.45
N ASP A 166 -15.42 -7.91 13.32
CA ASP A 166 -16.52 -6.96 13.15
C ASP A 166 -17.42 -7.36 11.98
N THR A 167 -18.70 -7.59 12.28
CA THR A 167 -19.79 -7.73 11.30
C THR A 167 -20.80 -6.58 11.40
N GLY A 168 -20.60 -5.67 12.35
CA GLY A 168 -21.44 -4.50 12.62
C GLY A 168 -20.73 -3.20 12.26
N THR A 169 -20.57 -2.31 13.23
CA THR A 169 -19.88 -1.03 13.03
C THR A 169 -19.02 -0.67 14.22
N ILE A 170 -17.80 -0.25 13.95
CA ILE A 170 -16.94 0.47 14.89
C ILE A 170 -16.71 1.87 14.33
N GLU A 171 -17.03 2.94 15.06
CA GLU A 171 -16.72 4.29 14.57
C GLU A 171 -15.21 4.52 14.64
N THR A 172 -14.62 4.38 15.82
CA THR A 172 -13.18 4.56 16.02
C THR A 172 -12.59 3.37 16.78
N LEU A 173 -11.58 2.73 16.18
CA LEU A 173 -10.70 1.77 16.85
C LEU A 173 -9.32 2.40 17.04
N THR A 174 -8.93 2.68 18.28
CA THR A 174 -7.59 3.15 18.65
C THR A 174 -6.83 2.03 19.35
N ASN A 175 -5.71 1.60 18.77
CA ASN A 175 -4.81 0.61 19.35
C ASN A 175 -3.47 1.24 19.72
N ASP A 176 -3.22 1.46 21.00
CA ASP A 176 -1.92 1.82 21.56
C ASP A 176 -1.14 0.60 22.07
N GLY A 177 -1.84 -0.50 22.34
CA GLY A 177 -1.27 -1.76 22.85
C GLY A 177 -1.07 -2.82 21.78
N THR A 178 -1.35 -4.07 22.12
CA THR A 178 -1.19 -5.22 21.21
C THR A 178 -2.53 -5.83 20.83
N ILE A 179 -2.80 -5.93 19.53
CA ILE A 179 -3.87 -6.75 18.96
C ILE A 179 -3.21 -7.90 18.20
N SER A 180 -3.39 -9.12 18.67
CA SER A 180 -2.72 -10.32 18.12
C SER A 180 -3.69 -11.48 17.99
N GLY A 181 -4.22 -11.70 16.79
CA GLY A 181 -5.04 -12.88 16.53
C GLY A 181 -4.22 -14.06 16.09
N TYR A 182 -4.83 -15.24 16.04
CA TYR A 182 -4.17 -16.43 15.54
C TYR A 182 -3.94 -16.36 14.01
N ASN A 183 -5.01 -16.09 13.25
CA ASN A 183 -4.95 -15.92 11.80
C ASN A 183 -4.94 -14.45 11.38
N THR A 184 -5.70 -13.62 12.10
CA THR A 184 -5.91 -12.21 11.74
C THR A 184 -5.89 -11.29 12.94
N GLY A 185 -5.22 -10.14 12.88
CA GLY A 185 -5.34 -9.13 13.95
C GLY A 185 -6.77 -8.59 14.03
N VAL A 186 -7.19 -7.89 12.99
CA VAL A 186 -8.54 -7.31 12.84
C VAL A 186 -9.18 -7.82 11.55
N ILE A 187 -10.37 -8.41 11.63
CA ILE A 187 -11.14 -8.87 10.48
C ILE A 187 -12.52 -8.19 10.41
N LEU A 188 -12.89 -7.75 9.21
CA LEU A 188 -14.25 -7.28 8.89
C LEU A 188 -14.91 -8.30 7.98
N GLU A 189 -16.08 -8.76 8.39
CA GLU A 189 -16.88 -9.79 7.72
C GLU A 189 -18.23 -9.22 7.30
N GLY A 190 -18.78 -9.69 6.18
CA GLY A 190 -20.09 -9.22 5.69
C GLY A 190 -20.14 -7.71 5.48
N ASN A 191 -20.92 -7.00 6.31
CA ASN A 191 -21.10 -5.55 6.28
C ASN A 191 -20.29 -4.82 7.38
N GLY A 192 -19.36 -5.51 8.05
CA GLY A 192 -18.48 -4.92 9.05
C GLY A 192 -17.85 -3.63 8.55
N SER A 193 -17.82 -2.62 9.41
CA SER A 193 -17.29 -1.31 9.04
C SER A 193 -16.57 -0.62 10.17
N ILE A 194 -15.36 -0.14 9.88
CA ILE A 194 -14.61 0.74 10.78
C ILE A 194 -14.51 2.13 10.14
N THR A 195 -14.94 3.21 10.80
CA THR A 195 -14.75 4.55 10.22
C THR A 195 -13.28 4.95 10.29
N ASN A 196 -12.68 4.86 11.48
CA ASN A 196 -11.27 5.18 11.71
C ASN A 196 -10.57 4.06 12.48
N LEU A 197 -9.51 3.50 11.91
CA LEU A 197 -8.59 2.59 12.60
C LEU A 197 -7.27 3.33 12.81
N VAL A 198 -6.91 3.59 14.07
CA VAL A 198 -5.65 4.24 14.47
C VAL A 198 -4.79 3.21 15.19
N ASN A 199 -3.63 2.89 14.64
CA ASN A 199 -2.65 1.97 15.24
C ASN A 199 -1.40 2.71 15.68
N ASN A 200 -1.27 2.95 16.99
CA ASN A 200 -0.06 3.45 17.66
C ASN A 200 0.75 2.32 18.32
N GLY A 201 0.16 1.14 18.46
CA GLY A 201 0.79 -0.06 19.01
C GLY A 201 1.17 -1.08 17.94
N VAL A 202 0.86 -2.35 18.21
CA VAL A 202 1.11 -3.48 17.32
C VAL A 202 -0.19 -4.15 16.91
N ILE A 203 -0.42 -4.32 15.61
CA ILE A 203 -1.44 -5.23 15.07
C ILE A 203 -0.72 -6.37 14.35
N THR A 204 -1.01 -7.61 14.75
CA THR A 204 -0.33 -8.78 14.20
C THR A 204 -1.21 -10.03 14.18
N ALA A 205 -0.72 -11.07 13.50
CA ALA A 205 -1.27 -12.42 13.56
C ALA A 205 -0.16 -13.44 13.80
N SER A 206 -0.37 -14.37 14.75
CA SER A 206 0.67 -15.28 15.26
C SER A 206 0.87 -16.56 14.45
N ASN A 207 -0.06 -16.94 13.57
CA ASN A 207 0.05 -18.13 12.70
C ASN A 207 -0.48 -17.87 11.30
N ALA A 208 0.05 -16.85 10.63
CA ALA A 208 -0.36 -16.50 9.27
C ALA A 208 0.25 -17.42 8.18
N THR A 209 1.30 -18.20 8.49
CA THR A 209 2.03 -19.01 7.50
C THR A 209 1.25 -20.21 6.96
N THR A 210 0.38 -20.83 7.78
CA THR A 210 -0.35 -22.05 7.37
C THR A 210 -1.68 -21.76 6.70
N GLN A 211 -2.14 -20.50 6.70
CA GLN A 211 -3.46 -20.12 6.20
C GLN A 211 -3.40 -19.34 4.88
N TRP A 212 -4.40 -19.52 4.04
CA TRP A 212 -4.48 -18.81 2.76
C TRP A 212 -4.65 -17.28 2.91
N PHE A 213 -5.15 -16.80 4.06
CA PHE A 213 -5.50 -15.38 4.27
C PHE A 213 -4.91 -14.76 5.55
N GLY A 214 -3.84 -15.34 6.11
CA GLY A 214 -3.22 -14.78 7.32
C GLY A 214 -2.84 -13.30 7.13
N SER A 215 -3.39 -12.41 7.96
CA SER A 215 -3.30 -10.97 7.73
C SER A 215 -3.25 -10.16 9.03
N SER A 216 -2.64 -8.99 9.06
CA SER A 216 -2.79 -8.14 10.26
C SER A 216 -4.17 -7.46 10.27
N ILE A 217 -4.58 -6.92 9.13
CA ILE A 217 -5.91 -6.34 8.89
C ILE A 217 -6.51 -7.01 7.66
N PHE A 218 -7.76 -7.46 7.75
CA PHE A 218 -8.44 -8.15 6.66
C PHE A 218 -9.88 -7.66 6.47
N LEU A 219 -10.21 -7.16 5.27
CA LEU A 219 -11.59 -6.97 4.83
C LEU A 219 -11.98 -8.18 3.97
N ASN A 220 -12.74 -9.12 4.52
CA ASN A 220 -13.04 -10.41 3.87
C ASN A 220 -14.28 -10.38 2.95
N SER A 221 -14.92 -9.22 2.81
CA SER A 221 -16.16 -9.07 2.04
C SER A 221 -16.09 -7.81 1.18
N ALA A 222 -16.70 -7.87 -0.01
CA ALA A 222 -16.84 -6.69 -0.89
C ALA A 222 -17.62 -5.54 -0.22
N SER A 223 -18.52 -5.86 0.73
CA SER A 223 -19.29 -4.88 1.49
C SER A 223 -18.59 -4.38 2.75
N ALA A 224 -17.48 -5.01 3.16
CA ALA A 224 -16.70 -4.55 4.30
C ALA A 224 -16.04 -3.21 3.97
N LYS A 225 -16.00 -2.30 4.96
CA LYS A 225 -15.49 -0.94 4.72
C LYS A 225 -14.62 -0.44 5.85
N ILE A 226 -13.43 0.06 5.51
CA ILE A 226 -12.69 0.96 6.40
C ILE A 226 -12.63 2.35 5.80
N GLY A 227 -13.00 3.38 6.57
CA GLY A 227 -12.86 4.77 6.12
C GLY A 227 -11.37 5.14 5.99
N THR A 228 -10.68 5.19 7.13
CA THR A 228 -9.24 5.49 7.18
C THR A 228 -8.49 4.50 8.07
N ILE A 229 -7.33 4.03 7.60
CA ILE A 229 -6.32 3.35 8.41
C ILE A 229 -5.19 4.36 8.64
N THR A 230 -4.86 4.65 9.89
CA THR A 230 -3.68 5.41 10.28
C THR A 230 -2.74 4.50 11.06
N ASN A 231 -1.62 4.10 10.46
CA ASN A 231 -0.59 3.33 11.12
C ASN A 231 0.56 4.24 11.56
N ASN A 232 0.69 4.47 12.86
CA ASN A 232 1.77 5.26 13.45
C ASN A 232 2.91 4.40 13.99
N ASN A 233 2.71 3.08 14.11
CA ASN A 233 3.72 2.16 14.64
C ASN A 233 3.76 0.88 13.79
N LEU A 234 3.44 -0.30 14.33
CA LEU A 234 3.74 -1.56 13.66
C LEU A 234 2.48 -2.33 13.26
N ILE A 235 2.37 -2.62 11.96
CA ILE A 235 1.51 -3.66 11.41
C ILE A 235 2.43 -4.77 10.91
N THR A 236 2.32 -5.98 11.46
CA THR A 236 3.24 -7.06 11.12
C THR A 236 2.60 -8.43 11.09
N THR A 237 2.93 -9.24 10.08
CA THR A 237 2.54 -10.65 10.03
C THR A 237 3.36 -11.42 9.00
N ASP A 238 3.33 -12.75 9.05
CA ASP A 238 4.09 -13.58 8.12
C ASP A 238 3.57 -13.56 6.68
N LYS A 239 2.38 -13.01 6.42
CA LYS A 239 1.81 -13.01 5.07
C LYS A 239 1.36 -11.64 4.58
N TYR A 240 0.19 -11.16 4.98
CA TYR A 240 -0.35 -9.88 4.47
C TYR A 240 -0.49 -8.81 5.55
N GLY A 241 0.10 -7.64 5.36
CA GLY A 241 -0.08 -6.54 6.32
C GLY A 241 -1.54 -6.11 6.33
N ILE A 242 -2.00 -5.70 5.15
CA ILE A 242 -3.40 -5.37 4.88
C ILE A 242 -3.87 -6.20 3.69
N LEU A 243 -4.90 -7.03 3.90
CA LEU A 243 -5.61 -7.74 2.84
C LEU A 243 -7.00 -7.11 2.65
N ASN A 244 -7.34 -6.71 1.43
CA ASN A 244 -8.58 -6.01 1.14
C ASN A 244 -9.37 -6.67 0.00
N TYR A 245 -10.55 -7.21 0.31
CA TYR A 245 -11.60 -7.52 -0.67
C TYR A 245 -12.73 -6.46 -0.70
N GLY A 246 -12.77 -5.56 0.28
CA GLY A 246 -13.80 -4.54 0.45
C GLY A 246 -13.40 -3.15 -0.05
N THR A 247 -13.78 -2.12 0.68
CA THR A 247 -13.41 -0.72 0.38
C THR A 247 -12.62 -0.11 1.52
N ILE A 248 -11.45 0.44 1.19
CA ILE A 248 -10.69 1.33 2.06
C ILE A 248 -10.69 2.72 1.43
N GLY A 249 -11.01 3.76 2.21
CA GLY A 249 -10.85 5.13 1.76
C GLY A 249 -9.36 5.47 1.64
N THR A 250 -8.71 5.67 2.79
CA THR A 250 -7.32 6.11 2.86
C THR A 250 -6.49 5.22 3.78
N ILE A 251 -5.26 4.92 3.38
CA ILE A 251 -4.23 4.34 4.23
C ILE A 251 -3.15 5.39 4.44
N ASN A 252 -2.95 5.84 5.68
CA ASN A 252 -1.84 6.70 6.09
C ASN A 252 -0.85 5.86 6.90
N ASN A 253 0.28 5.51 6.31
CA ASN A 253 1.35 4.77 6.98
C ASN A 253 2.49 5.71 7.39
N TYR A 254 2.52 6.11 8.65
CA TYR A 254 3.63 6.85 9.28
C TYR A 254 4.66 5.92 9.94
N GLY A 255 4.21 4.74 10.37
CA GLY A 255 5.06 3.70 10.96
C GLY A 255 5.56 2.68 9.95
N THR A 256 5.63 1.42 10.38
CA THR A 256 6.11 0.28 9.60
C THR A 256 4.98 -0.71 9.33
N ILE A 257 4.84 -1.11 8.07
CA ILE A 257 4.13 -2.33 7.67
C ILE A 257 5.21 -3.34 7.27
N GLU A 258 5.46 -4.34 8.11
CA GLU A 258 6.49 -5.35 7.87
C GLU A 258 5.85 -6.73 7.72
N THR A 259 6.08 -7.38 6.58
CA THR A 259 5.42 -8.66 6.27
C THR A 259 6.37 -9.64 5.63
N ALA A 260 6.02 -10.92 5.61
CA ALA A 260 6.82 -11.88 4.84
C ALA A 260 6.37 -12.04 3.39
N SER A 261 5.08 -11.86 3.03
CA SER A 261 4.61 -11.90 1.64
C SER A 261 4.35 -10.52 1.04
N THR A 262 3.24 -9.88 1.38
CA THR A 262 2.80 -8.65 0.72
C THR A 262 2.41 -7.60 1.75
N GLY A 263 2.96 -6.40 1.65
CA GLY A 263 2.66 -5.31 2.58
C GLY A 263 1.18 -4.93 2.54
N ILE A 264 0.73 -4.49 1.37
CA ILE A 264 -0.68 -4.17 1.09
C ILE A 264 -1.14 -4.97 -0.13
N LEU A 265 -2.12 -5.85 0.06
CA LEU A 265 -2.72 -6.67 -0.98
C LEU A 265 -4.19 -6.30 -1.13
N SER A 266 -4.58 -5.71 -2.27
CA SER A 266 -5.96 -5.33 -2.54
C SER A 266 -6.52 -5.96 -3.80
N TYR A 267 -7.63 -6.66 -3.63
CA TYR A 267 -8.54 -7.06 -4.70
C TYR A 267 -9.84 -6.23 -4.68
N GLY A 268 -10.09 -5.51 -3.58
CA GLY A 268 -11.12 -4.50 -3.47
C GLY A 268 -10.62 -3.10 -3.84
N ASN A 269 -11.35 -2.06 -3.43
CA ASN A 269 -11.00 -0.66 -3.68
C ASN A 269 -10.16 -0.07 -2.54
N ILE A 270 -9.10 0.66 -2.89
CA ILE A 270 -8.37 1.55 -1.97
C ILE A 270 -8.23 2.90 -2.66
N ALA A 271 -8.94 3.93 -2.20
CA ALA A 271 -8.91 5.22 -2.92
C ALA A 271 -7.50 5.86 -2.88
N GLU A 272 -6.85 5.85 -1.71
CA GLU A 272 -5.54 6.47 -1.53
C GLU A 272 -4.63 5.71 -0.56
N ILE A 273 -3.35 5.61 -0.92
CA ILE A 273 -2.28 5.11 -0.04
C ILE A 273 -1.23 6.20 0.10
N ASN A 274 -1.04 6.70 1.31
CA ASN A 274 0.00 7.63 1.71
C ASN A 274 1.04 6.90 2.56
N ASN A 275 2.20 6.61 2.00
CA ASN A 275 3.32 6.01 2.71
C ASN A 275 4.35 7.07 3.11
N TYR A 276 4.35 7.46 4.37
CA TYR A 276 5.37 8.33 4.98
C TYR A 276 6.47 7.54 5.70
N GLY A 277 6.14 6.35 6.20
CA GLY A 277 7.04 5.43 6.89
C GLY A 277 7.60 4.35 5.96
N SER A 278 7.55 3.09 6.41
CA SER A 278 8.11 1.95 5.67
C SER A 278 7.07 0.89 5.37
N ILE A 279 7.10 0.33 4.15
CA ILE A 279 6.40 -0.89 3.76
C ILE A 279 7.46 -1.90 3.30
N THR A 280 7.65 -2.96 4.06
CA THR A 280 8.77 -3.90 3.87
C THR A 280 8.28 -5.34 3.79
N THR A 281 8.78 -6.09 2.81
CA THR A 281 8.60 -7.55 2.73
C THR A 281 9.90 -8.32 2.99
N THR A 282 9.82 -9.54 3.52
CA THR A 282 11.02 -10.25 4.01
C THR A 282 11.36 -11.57 3.31
N THR A 283 10.43 -12.54 3.15
CA THR A 283 10.85 -13.94 2.86
C THR A 283 10.02 -14.76 1.86
N LEU A 284 8.74 -14.48 1.61
CA LEU A 284 7.87 -15.33 0.77
C LEU A 284 7.89 -14.93 -0.72
N SER A 285 7.56 -15.91 -1.59
CA SER A 285 7.76 -15.83 -3.06
C SER A 285 6.99 -14.72 -3.77
N ASN A 286 5.87 -14.25 -3.22
CA ASN A 286 5.05 -13.20 -3.85
C ASN A 286 5.53 -11.79 -3.48
N GLY A 287 6.14 -11.60 -2.30
CA GLY A 287 7.08 -10.53 -1.95
C GLY A 287 6.76 -9.07 -2.25
N GLN A 288 5.55 -8.69 -2.68
CA GLN A 288 5.25 -7.35 -3.21
C GLN A 288 5.13 -6.31 -2.09
N GLY A 289 5.62 -5.09 -2.30
CA GLY A 289 5.36 -4.01 -1.35
C GLY A 289 3.86 -3.68 -1.31
N ILE A 290 3.34 -3.26 -2.47
CA ILE A 290 1.93 -2.97 -2.69
C ILE A 290 1.47 -3.72 -3.94
N PHE A 291 0.36 -4.45 -3.83
CA PHE A 291 -0.34 -5.05 -4.96
C PHE A 291 -1.80 -4.57 -5.01
N LEU A 292 -2.21 -4.01 -6.16
CA LEU A 292 -3.59 -3.61 -6.43
C LEU A 292 -4.11 -4.36 -7.67
N GLY A 293 -4.95 -5.38 -7.49
CA GLY A 293 -5.44 -6.25 -8.56
C GLY A 293 -6.96 -6.31 -8.72
N ASN A 294 -7.68 -5.23 -8.41
CA ASN A 294 -9.13 -5.18 -8.51
C ASN A 294 -9.62 -5.43 -9.96
N THR A 295 -10.60 -6.31 -10.14
CA THR A 295 -11.21 -6.65 -11.44
C THR A 295 -12.32 -5.69 -11.87
N ASN A 296 -12.74 -4.74 -11.02
CA ASN A 296 -13.83 -3.81 -11.29
C ASN A 296 -13.34 -2.36 -11.48
N THR A 297 -13.41 -1.94 -12.73
CA THR A 297 -12.97 -0.69 -13.35
C THR A 297 -13.83 0.52 -12.99
N VAL A 298 -13.53 1.29 -11.92
CA VAL A 298 -13.99 2.71 -11.89
C VAL A 298 -13.30 3.65 -10.88
N SER A 299 -12.41 3.18 -9.99
CA SER A 299 -11.84 4.07 -8.97
C SER A 299 -10.44 4.52 -9.37
N SER A 300 -10.20 5.84 -9.38
CA SER A 300 -8.86 6.40 -9.49
C SER A 300 -8.10 6.12 -8.18
N ASN A 301 -7.16 5.19 -8.20
CA ASN A 301 -6.33 4.89 -7.05
C ASN A 301 -5.07 5.76 -7.08
N THR A 302 -4.76 6.38 -5.94
CA THR A 302 -3.53 7.19 -5.80
C THR A 302 -2.59 6.53 -4.80
N ILE A 303 -1.33 6.36 -5.19
CA ILE A 303 -0.25 5.92 -4.31
C ILE A 303 0.73 7.08 -4.17
N ASN A 304 0.83 7.67 -2.99
CA ASN A 304 1.82 8.67 -2.64
C ASN A 304 2.89 8.02 -1.76
N ASN A 305 4.09 7.83 -2.30
CA ASN A 305 5.23 7.32 -1.55
C ASN A 305 6.20 8.46 -1.20
N TYR A 306 6.22 8.85 0.06
CA TYR A 306 7.19 9.79 0.64
C TYR A 306 8.29 9.06 1.44
N GLY A 307 7.98 7.86 1.94
CA GLY A 307 8.88 7.01 2.71
C GLY A 307 9.54 5.92 1.87
N ALA A 308 9.66 4.71 2.43
CA ALA A 308 10.31 3.58 1.80
C ALA A 308 9.34 2.44 1.48
N ILE A 309 9.45 1.88 0.28
CA ILE A 309 8.81 0.62 -0.11
C ILE A 309 9.92 -0.35 -0.51
N LEU A 310 10.06 -1.45 0.23
CA LEU A 310 11.09 -2.48 0.02
C LEU A 310 10.44 -3.84 -0.23
N ALA A 311 10.51 -4.31 -1.47
CA ALA A 311 10.00 -5.61 -1.90
C ALA A 311 11.13 -6.61 -2.17
N LYS A 312 11.39 -7.56 -1.26
CA LYS A 312 12.58 -8.42 -1.34
C LYS A 312 12.52 -9.59 -2.32
N LYS A 313 11.36 -9.90 -2.91
CA LYS A 313 11.21 -11.05 -3.84
C LYS A 313 10.43 -10.77 -5.12
N SER A 314 9.78 -9.61 -5.20
CA SER A 314 8.92 -9.26 -6.33
C SER A 314 8.93 -7.75 -6.53
N SER A 315 7.89 -7.21 -7.18
CA SER A 315 7.79 -5.80 -7.49
C SER A 315 7.51 -4.93 -6.27
N GLY A 316 8.03 -3.70 -6.27
CA GLY A 316 7.79 -2.72 -5.22
C GLY A 316 6.31 -2.33 -5.18
N ILE A 317 5.84 -1.82 -6.30
CA ILE A 317 4.44 -1.51 -6.56
C ILE A 317 4.00 -2.32 -7.79
N ASP A 318 2.93 -3.09 -7.64
CA ASP A 318 2.35 -3.94 -8.67
C ASP A 318 0.87 -3.59 -8.83
N VAL A 319 0.49 -3.11 -10.01
CA VAL A 319 -0.88 -2.68 -10.29
C VAL A 319 -1.42 -3.39 -11.51
N ASN A 320 -2.55 -4.08 -11.32
CA ASN A 320 -3.31 -4.76 -12.34
C ASN A 320 -4.74 -4.19 -12.38
N ASN A 321 -5.21 -3.78 -13.57
CA ASN A 321 -6.60 -3.35 -13.86
C ASN A 321 -7.09 -2.03 -13.23
N ASN A 322 -6.21 -1.18 -12.68
CA ASN A 322 -6.61 0.09 -12.06
C ASN A 322 -6.10 1.34 -12.79
N THR A 323 -6.91 2.41 -12.71
CA THR A 323 -6.48 3.77 -13.11
C THR A 323 -5.64 4.34 -11.98
N LEU A 324 -4.40 4.70 -12.30
CA LEU A 324 -3.34 4.75 -11.31
C LEU A 324 -2.57 6.07 -11.41
N ILE A 325 -2.55 6.82 -10.32
CA ILE A 325 -1.55 7.86 -10.11
C ILE A 325 -0.56 7.31 -9.08
N ILE A 326 0.71 7.16 -9.46
CA ILE A 326 1.80 6.89 -8.52
C ILE A 326 2.65 8.15 -8.41
N ASN A 327 2.72 8.73 -7.22
CA ASN A 327 3.61 9.84 -6.89
C ASN A 327 4.72 9.29 -5.99
N ASN A 328 5.93 9.14 -6.53
CA ASN A 328 7.09 8.73 -5.78
C ASN A 328 8.02 9.92 -5.48
N GLN A 329 8.14 10.29 -4.22
CA GLN A 329 9.14 11.24 -3.70
C GLN A 329 10.15 10.55 -2.78
N GLY A 330 9.79 9.38 -2.25
CA GLY A 330 10.65 8.53 -1.43
C GLY A 330 11.41 7.48 -2.25
N THR A 331 11.60 6.31 -1.65
CA THR A 331 12.31 5.19 -2.28
C THR A 331 11.38 4.01 -2.53
N VAL A 332 11.52 3.42 -3.72
CA VAL A 332 10.94 2.12 -4.08
C VAL A 332 12.07 1.21 -4.50
N THR A 333 12.29 0.12 -3.78
CA THR A 333 13.35 -0.85 -4.09
C THR A 333 12.75 -2.25 -4.15
N ALA A 334 13.05 -2.97 -5.22
CA ALA A 334 12.41 -4.25 -5.52
C ALA A 334 13.38 -5.27 -6.11
N ALA A 335 13.21 -6.55 -5.77
CA ALA A 335 13.98 -7.64 -6.37
C ALA A 335 13.54 -8.00 -7.80
N LYS A 336 12.45 -7.39 -8.30
CA LYS A 336 12.04 -7.48 -9.70
C LYS A 336 11.90 -6.10 -10.30
N GLN A 337 10.68 -5.60 -10.44
CA GLN A 337 10.42 -4.27 -10.95
C GLN A 337 10.19 -3.29 -9.80
N GLY A 338 10.78 -2.11 -9.83
CA GLY A 338 10.41 -1.07 -8.87
C GLY A 338 8.90 -0.79 -8.94
N ILE A 339 8.40 -0.52 -10.15
CA ILE A 339 6.98 -0.39 -10.46
C ILE A 339 6.62 -1.29 -11.65
N TYR A 340 5.57 -2.08 -11.49
CA TYR A 340 4.99 -2.92 -12.54
C TYR A 340 3.51 -2.55 -12.74
N VAL A 341 3.12 -2.29 -13.99
CA VAL A 341 1.74 -1.90 -14.34
C VAL A 341 1.22 -2.74 -15.50
N GLU A 342 0.11 -3.44 -15.28
CA GLU A 342 -0.60 -4.20 -16.30
C GLU A 342 -2.10 -3.87 -16.34
N ASN A 343 -2.70 -3.94 -17.54
CA ASN A 343 -4.12 -3.72 -17.78
C ASN A 343 -4.73 -2.39 -17.25
N ALA A 344 -3.95 -1.32 -17.12
CA ALA A 344 -4.45 -0.01 -16.68
C ALA A 344 -5.40 0.61 -17.73
N ALA A 345 -6.70 0.60 -17.45
CA ALA A 345 -7.74 0.96 -18.42
C ALA A 345 -7.71 2.42 -18.92
N SER A 346 -7.16 3.35 -18.14
CA SER A 346 -7.11 4.79 -18.49
C SER A 346 -5.69 5.33 -18.65
N GLY A 347 -4.70 4.44 -18.81
CA GLY A 347 -3.28 4.80 -18.73
C GLY A 347 -2.84 5.07 -17.28
N ALA A 348 -1.63 4.66 -16.94
CA ALA A 348 -1.04 4.99 -15.64
C ALA A 348 -0.29 6.32 -15.71
N LEU A 349 -0.38 7.12 -14.65
CA LEU A 349 0.44 8.32 -14.46
C LEU A 349 1.46 8.03 -13.35
N ILE A 350 2.74 8.06 -13.67
CA ILE A 350 3.83 7.84 -12.72
C ILE A 350 4.65 9.12 -12.63
N ASN A 351 4.61 9.78 -11.48
CA ASN A 351 5.42 10.96 -11.19
C ASN A 351 6.55 10.54 -10.24
N ASN A 352 7.78 10.48 -10.74
CA ASN A 352 8.95 10.15 -9.95
C ASN A 352 9.81 11.40 -9.71
N SER A 353 10.05 11.73 -8.45
CA SER A 353 11.05 12.70 -7.99
C SER A 353 12.01 12.10 -6.96
N GLY A 354 11.68 10.91 -6.43
CA GLY A 354 12.56 10.12 -5.58
C GLY A 354 13.38 9.10 -6.37
N THR A 355 13.58 7.92 -5.78
CA THR A 355 14.35 6.82 -6.38
C THR A 355 13.47 5.59 -6.58
N ILE A 356 13.52 5.01 -7.78
CA ILE A 356 12.90 3.72 -8.10
C ILE A 356 13.98 2.77 -8.58
N THR A 357 14.11 1.64 -7.91
CA THR A 357 15.11 0.61 -8.19
C THR A 357 14.43 -0.74 -8.34
N GLY A 358 14.78 -1.48 -9.40
CA GLY A 358 14.42 -2.89 -9.51
C GLY A 358 15.49 -3.70 -10.23
N ASP A 359 15.81 -4.88 -9.70
CA ASP A 359 16.87 -5.76 -10.24
C ASP A 359 16.64 -6.21 -11.69
N THR A 360 15.38 -6.22 -12.14
CA THR A 360 14.98 -6.57 -13.52
C THR A 360 14.38 -5.40 -14.28
N GLY A 361 14.39 -4.20 -13.69
CA GLY A 361 13.81 -2.99 -14.25
C GLY A 361 13.33 -2.03 -13.18
N SER A 362 13.57 -0.73 -13.34
CA SER A 362 12.97 0.29 -12.47
C SER A 362 11.46 0.38 -12.72
N ILE A 363 11.04 0.42 -13.98
CA ILE A 363 9.64 0.55 -14.40
C ILE A 363 9.34 -0.41 -15.53
N ASN A 364 8.25 -1.16 -15.42
CA ASN A 364 7.71 -1.97 -16.51
C ASN A 364 6.21 -1.74 -16.65
N ILE A 365 5.83 -1.15 -17.77
CA ILE A 365 4.44 -0.86 -18.11
C ILE A 365 4.06 -1.75 -19.29
N LYS A 366 3.15 -2.69 -19.07
CA LYS A 366 2.53 -3.48 -20.16
C LYS A 366 1.28 -2.83 -20.74
N SER A 367 0.70 -1.89 -20.00
CA SER A 367 -0.53 -1.19 -20.39
C SER A 367 -0.26 -0.16 -21.47
N ALA A 368 -1.29 0.20 -22.25
CA ALA A 368 -1.18 1.29 -23.20
C ALA A 368 -1.41 2.66 -22.55
N ASN A 369 -0.95 3.73 -23.20
CA ASN A 369 -1.24 5.12 -22.86
C ASN A 369 -0.77 5.58 -21.47
N ALA A 370 0.28 4.98 -20.91
CA ALA A 370 0.85 5.45 -19.65
C ALA A 370 1.79 6.64 -19.87
N SER A 371 1.89 7.51 -18.87
CA SER A 371 2.86 8.60 -18.83
C SER A 371 3.73 8.49 -17.60
N VAL A 372 5.04 8.46 -17.80
CA VAL A 372 6.06 8.50 -16.75
C VAL A 372 6.73 9.86 -16.80
N TYR A 373 6.57 10.66 -15.75
CA TYR A 373 7.28 11.92 -15.55
C TYR A 373 8.37 11.69 -14.52
N ASN A 374 9.61 11.60 -14.99
CA ASN A 374 10.76 11.35 -14.14
C ASN A 374 11.61 12.62 -13.98
N SER A 375 11.72 13.08 -12.75
CA SER A 375 12.62 14.14 -12.27
C SER A 375 13.61 13.64 -11.21
N GLY A 376 13.51 12.36 -10.83
CA GLY A 376 14.39 11.69 -9.89
C GLY A 376 15.22 10.59 -10.57
N SER A 377 15.52 9.53 -9.83
CA SER A 377 16.39 8.44 -10.31
C SER A 377 15.62 7.17 -10.62
N LEU A 378 15.86 6.62 -11.80
CA LEU A 378 15.43 5.29 -12.23
C LEU A 378 16.67 4.39 -12.34
N ILE A 379 16.74 3.35 -11.51
CA ILE A 379 17.86 2.40 -11.46
C ILE A 379 17.36 1.03 -11.88
N GLY A 380 17.83 0.56 -13.02
CA GLY A 380 17.33 -0.58 -13.79
C GLY A 380 16.46 -0.13 -14.98
N ASP A 381 16.30 -1.06 -15.92
CA ASP A 381 15.58 -0.84 -17.18
C ASP A 381 14.20 -0.20 -17.04
N VAL A 382 13.83 0.60 -18.05
CA VAL A 382 12.49 1.14 -18.24
C VAL A 382 11.87 0.49 -19.47
N SER A 383 10.72 -0.16 -19.29
CA SER A 383 9.93 -0.74 -20.39
C SER A 383 8.56 -0.09 -20.47
N LEU A 384 8.24 0.48 -21.64
CA LEU A 384 7.01 1.20 -21.93
C LEU A 384 6.08 0.38 -22.82
N GLY A 385 4.80 0.35 -22.49
CA GLY A 385 3.79 -0.26 -23.35
C GLY A 385 3.48 0.59 -24.58
N ALA A 386 2.54 0.14 -25.40
CA ALA A 386 2.11 0.89 -26.58
C ALA A 386 1.59 2.29 -26.20
N SER A 387 1.89 3.31 -27.00
CA SER A 387 1.47 4.70 -26.78
C SER A 387 1.86 5.26 -25.40
N SER A 388 2.82 4.64 -24.72
CA SER A 388 3.30 5.09 -23.41
C SER A 388 4.52 5.99 -23.56
N SER A 389 4.62 6.99 -22.70
CA SER A 389 5.64 8.02 -22.79
C SER A 389 6.49 8.09 -21.53
N LEU A 390 7.80 8.26 -21.69
CA LEU A 390 8.73 8.65 -20.65
C LEU A 390 9.19 10.10 -20.91
N TYR A 391 8.90 10.97 -19.95
CA TYR A 391 9.34 12.36 -19.91
C TYR A 391 10.44 12.50 -18.86
N LEU A 392 11.63 12.91 -19.27
CA LEU A 392 12.75 13.20 -18.39
C LEU A 392 12.78 14.70 -18.12
N LEU A 393 12.55 15.10 -16.87
CA LEU A 393 12.28 16.48 -16.46
C LEU A 393 13.33 17.00 -15.47
N GLY A 394 13.72 18.27 -15.61
CA GLY A 394 14.71 18.90 -14.73
C GLY A 394 16.12 18.34 -14.89
N SER A 395 17.05 18.78 -14.03
CA SER A 395 18.47 18.39 -14.12
C SER A 395 18.82 17.12 -13.35
N GLN A 396 17.90 16.61 -12.52
CA GLN A 396 18.15 15.47 -11.62
C GLN A 396 17.61 14.15 -12.19
N ALA A 397 16.91 14.18 -13.32
CA ALA A 397 16.39 12.99 -13.97
C ALA A 397 17.55 12.08 -14.41
N THR A 398 17.58 10.84 -13.91
CA THR A 398 18.52 9.81 -14.37
C THR A 398 17.79 8.53 -14.78
N VAL A 399 18.40 7.83 -15.74
CA VAL A 399 18.06 6.45 -16.10
C VAL A 399 19.36 5.67 -16.16
N ASP A 400 19.50 4.69 -15.28
CA ASP A 400 20.64 3.77 -15.18
C ASP A 400 20.16 2.38 -15.62
N GLY A 401 20.23 2.12 -16.93
CA GLY A 401 19.66 0.93 -17.59
C GLY A 401 19.14 1.20 -19.00
N ASP A 402 18.55 0.18 -19.62
CA ASP A 402 17.95 0.26 -20.96
C ASP A 402 16.59 0.99 -20.92
N VAL A 403 16.24 1.69 -22.01
CA VAL A 403 14.89 2.21 -22.24
C VAL A 403 14.30 1.53 -23.47
N SER A 404 13.19 0.81 -23.28
CA SER A 404 12.45 0.14 -24.35
C SER A 404 11.00 0.61 -24.39
N GLY A 405 10.39 0.60 -25.58
CA GLY A 405 9.00 0.96 -25.74
C GLY A 405 8.30 0.23 -26.89
N GLY A 406 7.00 -0.03 -26.71
CA GLY A 406 6.13 -0.58 -27.75
C GLY A 406 5.79 0.42 -28.85
N ASP A 407 4.84 0.05 -29.71
CA ASP A 407 4.34 0.90 -30.79
C ASP A 407 3.92 2.27 -30.27
N THR A 408 4.25 3.32 -31.01
CA THR A 408 3.93 4.73 -30.68
C THR A 408 4.40 5.21 -29.30
N SER A 409 5.32 4.49 -28.65
CA SER A 409 5.99 4.96 -27.42
C SER A 409 6.89 6.17 -27.66
N LEU A 410 7.05 7.00 -26.63
CA LEU A 410 7.83 8.23 -26.72
C LEU A 410 8.86 8.30 -25.59
N LEU A 411 10.09 8.65 -25.93
CA LEU A 411 11.04 9.24 -24.99
C LEU A 411 11.15 10.75 -25.27
N SER A 412 10.89 11.57 -24.26
CA SER A 412 11.03 13.02 -24.37
C SER A 412 11.97 13.58 -23.30
N ILE A 413 12.96 14.35 -23.73
CA ILE A 413 13.79 15.16 -22.85
C ILE A 413 13.13 16.52 -22.73
N GLY A 414 12.53 16.77 -21.56
CA GLY A 414 11.66 17.91 -21.31
C GLY A 414 10.29 17.80 -21.99
N THR A 415 9.48 18.86 -21.81
CA THR A 415 8.20 19.09 -22.47
C THR A 415 8.16 20.52 -23.02
N SER A 416 7.05 20.90 -23.69
CA SER A 416 6.83 22.29 -24.11
C SER A 416 6.83 23.29 -22.95
N ASP A 417 6.47 22.83 -21.75
CA ASP A 417 6.27 23.70 -20.59
C ASP A 417 7.37 23.53 -19.53
N ALA A 418 8.22 22.49 -19.65
CA ALA A 418 9.25 22.17 -18.69
C ALA A 418 10.54 21.70 -19.40
N ALA A 419 11.51 22.61 -19.50
CA ALA A 419 12.84 22.27 -20.02
C ALA A 419 13.58 21.30 -19.09
N SER A 420 14.49 20.51 -19.67
CA SER A 420 15.24 19.48 -18.97
C SER A 420 16.69 19.44 -19.44
N SER A 421 17.60 18.97 -18.59
CA SER A 421 18.98 18.67 -18.98
C SER A 421 19.29 17.24 -18.60
N PHE A 422 19.31 16.36 -19.60
CA PHE A 422 19.53 14.94 -19.40
C PHE A 422 20.94 14.53 -19.80
N ASP A 423 21.61 13.84 -18.89
CA ASP A 423 22.93 13.25 -19.09
C ASP A 423 22.79 11.73 -19.25
N ALA A 424 22.98 11.23 -20.48
CA ALA A 424 22.78 9.83 -20.84
C ALA A 424 24.03 8.96 -20.56
N LYS A 425 24.83 9.28 -19.54
CA LYS A 425 26.07 8.57 -19.23
C LYS A 425 25.88 7.15 -18.71
N THR A 426 24.79 6.90 -17.99
CA THR A 426 24.45 5.58 -17.42
C THR A 426 23.28 4.92 -18.14
N THR A 427 22.63 5.63 -19.06
CA THR A 427 21.62 5.03 -19.91
C THR A 427 22.33 4.13 -20.89
N GLU A 428 21.89 2.88 -21.01
CA GLU A 428 22.54 1.90 -21.88
C GLU A 428 21.99 2.04 -23.31
N ASN A 429 20.93 1.32 -23.68
CA ASN A 429 20.32 1.42 -25.00
C ASN A 429 18.96 2.11 -24.93
N VAL A 430 18.60 2.84 -25.99
CA VAL A 430 17.26 3.42 -26.14
C VAL A 430 16.62 2.84 -27.40
N THR A 431 15.46 2.18 -27.24
CA THR A 431 14.63 1.67 -28.35
C THR A 431 13.16 1.98 -28.08
N VAL A 432 12.68 3.09 -28.62
CA VAL A 432 11.28 3.55 -28.50
C VAL A 432 10.74 3.92 -29.88
N ASN A 433 9.47 4.27 -30.04
CA ASN A 433 8.95 4.67 -31.36
C ASN A 433 9.43 6.06 -31.79
N LYS A 434 9.36 7.05 -30.89
CA LYS A 434 9.89 8.39 -31.14
C LYS A 434 10.77 8.88 -30.00
N ILE A 435 11.75 9.71 -30.34
CA ILE A 435 12.61 10.41 -29.40
C ILE A 435 12.49 11.91 -29.68
N THR A 436 12.26 12.71 -28.64
CA THR A 436 12.18 14.17 -28.77
C THR A 436 13.08 14.85 -27.74
N VAL A 437 13.81 15.86 -28.19
CA VAL A 437 14.46 16.84 -27.32
C VAL A 437 13.65 18.13 -27.43
N ALA A 438 12.95 18.49 -26.35
CA ALA A 438 12.06 19.64 -26.35
C ALA A 438 12.83 20.97 -26.44
N GLU A 439 12.12 22.03 -26.82
CA GLU A 439 12.69 23.38 -26.86
C GLU A 439 13.23 23.78 -25.48
N GLY A 440 14.40 24.44 -25.46
CA GLY A 440 15.10 24.79 -24.22
C GLY A 440 15.70 23.61 -23.44
N SER A 441 15.49 22.37 -23.87
CA SER A 441 16.06 21.17 -23.22
C SER A 441 17.40 20.77 -23.83
N SER A 442 18.22 20.04 -23.06
CA SER A 442 19.50 19.50 -23.51
C SER A 442 19.63 18.01 -23.28
N LEU A 443 20.16 17.30 -24.27
CA LEU A 443 20.51 15.88 -24.24
C LEU A 443 22.01 15.72 -24.45
N ASN A 444 22.71 15.18 -23.47
CA ASN A 444 24.14 14.87 -23.55
C ASN A 444 24.35 13.38 -23.80
N LEU A 445 25.01 13.05 -24.92
CA LEU A 445 25.28 11.69 -25.37
C LEU A 445 26.77 11.38 -25.24
N TYR A 446 27.10 10.16 -24.82
CA TYR A 446 28.47 9.69 -24.59
C TYR A 446 28.76 8.45 -25.45
N ASP A 447 30.03 8.06 -25.53
CA ASP A 447 30.43 6.78 -26.13
C ASP A 447 29.79 5.64 -25.36
N THR A 448 28.85 4.91 -25.96
CA THR A 448 28.51 3.49 -25.67
C THR A 448 27.16 3.05 -26.25
N ASN A 449 26.31 3.95 -26.74
CA ASN A 449 24.87 3.69 -26.81
C ASN A 449 24.27 3.82 -28.21
N ALA A 450 23.38 2.88 -28.58
CA ALA A 450 22.53 3.02 -29.76
C ALA A 450 21.19 3.66 -29.36
N TRP A 451 20.89 4.82 -29.94
CA TRP A 451 19.60 5.49 -29.76
C TRP A 451 18.73 5.25 -30.99
N THR A 452 17.69 4.44 -30.79
CA THR A 452 16.80 3.95 -31.84
C THR A 452 15.39 4.48 -31.62
N ALA A 453 14.93 5.30 -32.56
CA ALA A 453 13.52 5.58 -32.76
C ALA A 453 13.00 4.65 -33.88
N SER A 454 12.09 3.73 -33.57
CA SER A 454 11.59 2.75 -34.53
C SER A 454 10.60 3.31 -35.55
N SER A 455 10.11 4.54 -35.35
CA SER A 455 9.26 5.21 -36.32
C SER A 455 10.00 5.43 -37.65
N THR A 456 9.27 5.29 -38.76
CA THR A 456 9.73 5.64 -40.11
C THR A 456 9.41 7.09 -40.47
N ASP A 457 8.77 7.84 -39.58
CA ASP A 457 8.46 9.25 -39.80
C ASP A 457 9.74 10.08 -39.90
N ALA A 458 9.69 11.22 -40.58
CA ALA A 458 10.84 12.13 -40.68
C ALA A 458 11.29 12.66 -39.30
N ASP A 459 10.36 12.71 -38.34
CA ASP A 459 10.58 13.18 -36.98
C ASP A 459 10.71 12.04 -35.95
N ALA A 460 11.16 10.85 -36.39
CA ALA A 460 11.43 9.72 -35.49
C ALA A 460 12.38 10.13 -34.34
N PHE A 461 13.47 10.82 -34.67
CA PHE A 461 14.25 11.62 -33.73
C PHE A 461 14.05 13.10 -34.04
N LEU A 462 13.41 13.84 -33.13
CA LEU A 462 13.12 15.27 -33.28
C LEU A 462 13.93 16.10 -32.28
N ASN A 463 14.89 16.87 -32.79
CA ASN A 463 15.64 17.83 -31.99
C ASN A 463 15.05 19.23 -32.10
N LYS A 464 14.48 19.77 -31.02
CA LYS A 464 14.12 21.20 -30.87
C LYS A 464 14.99 21.94 -29.85
N GLY A 465 15.88 21.22 -29.16
CA GLY A 465 16.72 21.75 -28.09
C GLY A 465 18.20 21.70 -28.46
N LEU A 466 19.03 21.30 -27.50
CA LEU A 466 20.47 21.08 -27.67
C LEU A 466 20.81 19.61 -27.53
N VAL A 467 21.42 19.01 -28.55
CA VAL A 467 22.03 17.67 -28.46
C VAL A 467 23.54 17.84 -28.45
N THR A 468 24.19 17.40 -27.38
CA THR A 468 25.65 17.48 -27.24
C THR A 468 26.25 16.09 -27.27
N LEU A 469 27.25 15.87 -28.14
CA LEU A 469 27.97 14.61 -28.22
C LEU A 469 29.33 14.75 -27.54
N TYR A 470 29.56 13.99 -26.48
CA TYR A 470 30.84 13.82 -25.80
C TYR A 470 31.65 12.61 -26.30
N GLY A 471 31.10 11.90 -27.28
CA GLY A 471 31.69 10.72 -27.90
C GLY A 471 31.06 10.43 -29.26
N ASP A 472 31.56 9.39 -29.93
CA ASP A 472 30.96 8.89 -31.17
C ASP A 472 29.57 8.33 -30.86
N THR A 473 28.57 8.69 -31.66
CA THR A 473 27.16 8.35 -31.39
C THR A 473 26.46 7.93 -32.68
N THR A 474 25.59 6.93 -32.59
CA THR A 474 24.75 6.48 -33.70
C THR A 474 23.27 6.69 -33.36
N LEU A 475 22.58 7.45 -34.21
CA LEU A 475 21.13 7.54 -34.26
C LEU A 475 20.66 6.66 -35.42
N THR A 476 19.94 5.58 -35.11
CA THR A 476 19.62 4.53 -36.10
C THR A 476 18.40 4.87 -36.98
N SER A 477 17.88 6.08 -36.86
CA SER A 477 16.55 6.49 -37.32
C SER A 477 16.60 7.83 -38.06
N ASN A 478 15.48 8.24 -38.65
CA ASN A 478 15.36 9.55 -39.29
C ASN A 478 15.50 10.67 -38.25
N VAL A 479 16.25 11.71 -38.60
CA VAL A 479 16.52 12.85 -37.72
C VAL A 479 15.99 14.13 -38.36
N THR A 480 15.11 14.83 -37.64
CA THR A 480 14.75 16.22 -37.93
C THR A 480 15.41 17.16 -36.93
N ASN A 481 16.25 18.07 -37.42
CA ASN A 481 16.97 19.04 -36.60
C ASN A 481 16.39 20.46 -36.73
N ASN A 482 15.59 20.86 -35.73
CA ASN A 482 15.11 22.24 -35.53
C ASN A 482 15.98 23.01 -34.52
N GLY A 483 16.73 22.29 -33.68
CA GLY A 483 17.55 22.83 -32.61
C GLY A 483 19.03 22.91 -32.98
N THR A 484 19.89 22.72 -31.98
CA THR A 484 21.36 22.66 -32.16
C THR A 484 21.85 21.23 -31.92
N ILE A 485 22.71 20.76 -32.81
CA ILE A 485 23.54 19.58 -32.58
C ILE A 485 24.98 20.07 -32.42
N LEU A 486 25.57 19.85 -31.24
CA LEU A 486 26.94 20.19 -30.90
C LEU A 486 27.77 18.91 -30.84
N LEU A 487 28.69 18.74 -31.77
CA LEU A 487 29.72 17.70 -31.66
C LEU A 487 30.81 18.30 -30.78
N ASN A 488 30.85 17.89 -29.52
CA ASN A 488 31.75 18.49 -28.54
C ASN A 488 33.14 17.83 -28.60
N GLY A 489 33.75 17.82 -29.77
CA GLY A 489 35.13 17.39 -29.97
C GLY A 489 36.12 18.31 -29.23
N ASN A 490 37.29 17.78 -28.91
CA ASN A 490 38.42 18.39 -28.20
C ASN A 490 38.37 18.43 -26.65
N THR A 491 37.84 17.38 -26.03
CA THR A 491 38.43 16.89 -24.78
C THR A 491 39.60 15.96 -25.13
N ASN A 492 40.84 16.39 -24.87
CA ASN A 492 42.08 15.61 -25.08
C ASN A 492 42.43 15.27 -26.56
N GLY A 493 42.09 16.13 -27.52
CA GLY A 493 42.45 15.92 -28.94
C GLY A 493 41.61 14.87 -29.67
N ARG A 494 40.52 14.40 -29.07
CA ARG A 494 39.52 13.52 -29.70
C ARG A 494 38.44 14.32 -30.42
N TYR A 495 38.02 13.87 -31.59
CA TYR A 495 36.90 14.41 -32.36
C TYR A 495 35.82 13.35 -32.48
N ASN A 496 34.56 13.79 -32.56
CA ASN A 496 33.38 12.95 -32.47
C ASN A 496 32.71 12.80 -33.84
N THR A 497 32.15 11.63 -34.08
CA THR A 497 31.31 11.33 -35.24
C THR A 497 29.87 11.10 -34.80
N LEU A 498 28.95 11.91 -35.31
CA LEU A 498 27.53 11.59 -35.29
C LEU A 498 27.19 10.79 -36.55
N THR A 499 26.72 9.56 -36.39
CA THR A 499 26.17 8.75 -37.49
C THR A 499 24.65 8.77 -37.44
N VAL A 500 24.00 9.17 -38.53
CA VAL A 500 22.56 9.07 -38.76
C VAL A 500 22.31 7.97 -39.78
N SER A 501 21.71 6.87 -39.35
CA SER A 501 21.46 5.71 -40.23
C SER A 501 20.27 5.91 -41.17
N GLY A 502 19.31 6.77 -40.79
CA GLY A 502 18.18 7.17 -41.62
C GLY A 502 18.43 8.45 -42.41
N ASP A 503 17.33 9.11 -42.77
CA ASP A 503 17.34 10.41 -43.44
C ASP A 503 17.61 11.53 -42.43
N TYR A 504 18.26 12.60 -42.89
CA TYR A 504 18.51 13.81 -42.11
C TYR A 504 17.78 15.00 -42.75
N VAL A 505 16.92 15.66 -41.97
CA VAL A 505 16.21 16.88 -42.37
C VAL A 505 16.69 18.04 -41.51
N GLY A 506 17.38 18.99 -42.13
CA GLY A 506 17.64 20.29 -41.53
C GLY A 506 16.40 21.18 -41.63
N ASN A 507 15.91 21.71 -40.52
CA ASN A 507 14.77 22.62 -40.51
C ASN A 507 15.12 23.90 -39.77
N GLU A 508 16.04 24.68 -40.36
CA GLU A 508 16.66 25.87 -39.77
C GLU A 508 17.44 25.60 -38.49
N GLY A 509 17.79 24.34 -38.23
CA GLY A 509 18.65 23.93 -37.11
C GLY A 509 20.13 24.25 -37.33
N TYR A 510 20.91 24.11 -36.26
CA TYR A 510 22.34 24.36 -36.22
C TYR A 510 23.14 23.07 -36.03
N LEU A 511 24.30 23.01 -36.66
CA LEU A 511 25.34 22.01 -36.44
C LEU A 511 26.63 22.71 -36.06
N VAL A 512 27.19 22.39 -34.90
CA VAL A 512 28.46 22.94 -34.42
C VAL A 512 29.50 21.83 -34.43
N LEU A 513 30.59 22.06 -35.16
CA LEU A 513 31.71 21.15 -35.34
C LEU A 513 32.98 21.78 -34.80
N ASN A 514 33.84 20.98 -34.18
CA ASN A 514 35.19 21.38 -33.82
C ASN A 514 36.19 20.74 -34.79
N ALA A 515 37.22 21.49 -35.17
CA ALA A 515 38.28 21.04 -36.05
C ALA A 515 39.63 21.64 -35.65
N ALA A 516 40.72 20.89 -35.78
CA ALA A 516 42.08 21.44 -35.75
C ALA A 516 42.44 21.92 -37.15
N LEU A 517 41.96 23.11 -37.53
CA LEU A 517 42.15 23.63 -38.89
C LEU A 517 43.64 23.77 -39.22
N ALA A 518 44.06 23.05 -40.27
CA ALA A 518 45.39 23.10 -40.86
C ALA A 518 45.29 22.71 -42.34
N GLY A 519 45.88 21.56 -42.73
CA GLY A 519 45.81 21.01 -44.10
C GLY A 519 44.79 19.88 -44.24
N ASP A 520 44.87 19.13 -45.34
CA ASP A 520 43.90 18.08 -45.71
C ASP A 520 43.77 16.93 -44.70
N THR A 521 44.75 16.78 -43.80
CA THR A 521 44.77 15.75 -42.75
C THR A 521 44.22 16.26 -41.41
N SER A 522 43.59 17.43 -41.38
CA SER A 522 43.02 18.03 -40.17
C SER A 522 42.00 17.09 -39.54
N THR A 523 42.17 16.82 -38.25
CA THR A 523 41.16 16.11 -37.48
C THR A 523 39.99 17.05 -37.19
N THR A 524 38.78 16.53 -37.39
CA THR A 524 37.52 17.29 -37.29
C THR A 524 36.42 16.36 -36.82
N ASP A 525 35.44 16.95 -36.15
CA ASP A 525 34.16 16.31 -35.94
C ASP A 525 33.47 16.02 -37.28
N LYS A 526 32.60 15.00 -37.29
CA LYS A 526 31.94 14.51 -38.51
C LYS A 526 30.46 14.23 -38.28
N LEU A 527 29.63 14.69 -39.21
CA LEU A 527 28.27 14.17 -39.38
C LEU A 527 28.28 13.21 -40.58
N LEU A 528 27.96 11.94 -40.33
CA LEU A 528 27.80 10.90 -41.34
C LEU A 528 26.31 10.56 -41.48
N ILE A 529 25.76 10.72 -42.67
CA ILE A 529 24.36 10.38 -42.99
C ILE A 529 24.38 9.26 -44.02
N THR A 530 23.70 8.15 -43.75
CA THR A 530 23.64 7.01 -44.68
C THR A 530 22.36 6.99 -45.51
N GLY A 531 21.31 7.70 -45.10
CA GLY A 531 20.11 7.97 -45.89
C GLY A 531 20.23 9.26 -46.71
N ASP A 532 19.09 9.86 -47.01
CA ASP A 532 19.01 11.13 -47.74
C ASP A 532 19.15 12.33 -46.80
N ALA A 533 19.84 13.38 -47.26
CA ALA A 533 19.95 14.64 -46.55
C ALA A 533 19.12 15.73 -47.28
N SER A 534 18.28 16.47 -46.55
CA SER A 534 17.43 17.53 -47.11
C SER A 534 17.26 18.73 -46.17
N GLY A 535 16.69 19.81 -46.69
CA GLY A 535 16.39 21.03 -45.92
C GLY A 535 17.58 21.97 -45.70
N THR A 536 17.53 22.77 -44.64
CA THR A 536 18.52 23.81 -44.31
C THR A 536 19.14 23.54 -42.94
N THR A 537 20.47 23.49 -42.85
CA THR A 537 21.23 23.44 -41.58
C THR A 537 22.32 24.50 -41.60
N HIS A 538 22.41 25.28 -40.52
CA HIS A 538 23.46 26.28 -40.32
C HIS A 538 24.69 25.62 -39.68
N VAL A 539 25.83 25.63 -40.35
CA VAL A 539 27.05 24.96 -39.86
C VAL A 539 28.03 25.98 -39.30
N THR A 540 28.45 25.78 -38.05
CA THR A 540 29.54 26.51 -37.41
C THR A 540 30.74 25.58 -37.23
N VAL A 541 31.92 26.05 -37.61
CA VAL A 541 33.18 25.31 -37.41
C VAL A 541 34.09 26.10 -36.48
N ASN A 542 34.40 25.52 -35.33
CA ASN A 542 35.34 26.10 -34.37
C ASN A 542 36.75 25.56 -34.65
N ASN A 543 37.72 26.46 -34.83
CA ASN A 543 39.12 26.07 -34.87
C ASN A 543 39.63 25.78 -33.46
N LEU A 544 39.61 24.52 -33.05
CA LEU A 544 40.11 24.06 -31.75
C LEU A 544 41.35 23.21 -31.95
N GLY A 545 42.53 23.75 -31.60
CA GLY A 545 43.81 23.04 -31.69
C GLY A 545 44.48 23.09 -33.07
N GLY A 546 43.94 23.84 -34.04
CA GLY A 546 44.58 24.10 -35.33
C GLY A 546 45.56 25.28 -35.29
N GLY A 547 46.42 25.37 -36.30
CA GLY A 547 47.33 26.51 -36.50
C GLY A 547 46.59 27.65 -37.21
N LEU A 548 46.85 28.90 -36.81
CA LEU A 548 46.34 30.10 -37.50
C LEU A 548 47.11 30.41 -38.77
#